data_AF-A0ABD7ILN5-F1
#
_entry.id   AF-A0ABD7ILN5-F1
#
_cell.length_a   1.000
_cell.length_b   1.000
_cell.length_c   1.000
_cell.angle_alpha   90.00
_cell.angle_beta   90.00
_cell.angle_gamma   90.00
#
_symmetry.space_group_name_H-M   'P 1'
#
loop_
_entity.id
_entity.type
_entity.pdbx_description
1 polymer ?
#
loop_
_entity_poly.entity_id
_entity_poly.type
_entity_poly.pdbx_seq_one_letter_code
_entity_poly.pdbx_strand_id
1 'polypeptide(L)'
;MSDNTQNSFIQRLINLRDNRNWSKTEVARKLGLSSMQRYANYEYGTNEPDSNMLKQIADLYDVTTDYLLGKDDSPKWVTNDLREFLDANADSMTYEGKALTSEEQKQVRVAMAIIFWERR
;
A
#
# COMPACT_ATOMS: atom_id res chain seq x y z
N MET A 1 20.64 -5.20 13.34
CA MET A 1 19.64 -4.11 13.36
C MET A 1 19.73 -3.40 12.03
N SER A 2 19.15 -4.03 11.00
CA SER A 2 19.08 -3.55 9.61
C SER A 2 17.85 -4.26 9.00
N ASP A 3 17.15 -3.61 8.06
CA ASP A 3 16.06 -4.17 7.23
C ASP A 3 14.66 -4.36 7.81
N ASN A 4 14.04 -3.31 8.37
CA ASN A 4 12.57 -3.28 8.54
C ASN A 4 11.84 -2.27 7.63
N THR A 5 12.56 -1.30 7.05
CA THR A 5 11.96 -0.23 6.22
C THR A 5 11.78 -0.64 4.75
N GLN A 6 12.75 -1.34 4.16
CA GLN A 6 12.66 -1.85 2.78
C GLN A 6 11.57 -2.93 2.62
N ASN A 7 11.31 -3.68 3.70
CA ASN A 7 10.24 -4.68 3.74
C ASN A 7 8.85 -4.02 3.69
N SER A 8 8.68 -2.78 4.19
CA SER A 8 7.37 -2.09 4.16
C SER A 8 6.99 -1.57 2.78
N PHE A 9 7.92 -0.95 2.04
CA PHE A 9 7.64 -0.41 0.69
C PHE A 9 7.24 -1.51 -0.29
N ILE A 10 8.02 -2.59 -0.35
CA ILE A 10 7.78 -3.74 -1.23
C ILE A 10 6.41 -4.35 -0.98
N GLN A 11 6.08 -4.61 0.30
CA GLN A 11 4.79 -5.19 0.68
C GLN A 11 3.62 -4.28 0.32
N ARG A 12 3.77 -2.95 0.49
CA ARG A 12 2.74 -1.99 0.06
C ARG A 12 2.48 -2.04 -1.44
N LEU A 13 3.52 -2.12 -2.28
CA LEU A 13 3.36 -2.27 -3.73
C LEU A 13 2.62 -3.55 -4.10
N ILE A 14 3.02 -4.67 -3.52
CA ILE A 14 2.40 -5.99 -3.76
C ILE A 14 0.91 -5.93 -3.37
N ASN A 15 0.61 -5.42 -2.17
CA ASN A 15 -0.77 -5.31 -1.68
C ASN A 15 -1.63 -4.39 -2.55
N LEU A 16 -1.11 -3.22 -2.96
CA LEU A 16 -1.84 -2.31 -3.84
C LEU A 16 -2.16 -2.95 -5.19
N ARG A 17 -1.20 -3.70 -5.75
CA ARG A 17 -1.39 -4.43 -7.01
C ARG A 17 -2.42 -5.57 -6.86
N ASP A 18 -2.27 -6.38 -5.81
CA ASP A 18 -3.13 -7.56 -5.58
C ASP A 18 -4.56 -7.13 -5.25
N ASN A 19 -4.76 -6.06 -4.48
CA ASN A 19 -6.10 -5.50 -4.22
C ASN A 19 -6.82 -5.02 -5.49
N ARG A 20 -6.07 -4.59 -6.51
CA ARG A 20 -6.63 -4.22 -7.81
C ARG A 20 -6.75 -5.41 -8.77
N ASN A 21 -6.34 -6.62 -8.36
CA ASN A 21 -6.22 -7.81 -9.18
C ASN A 21 -5.40 -7.59 -10.46
N TRP A 22 -4.36 -6.74 -10.38
CA TRP A 22 -3.51 -6.44 -11.53
C TRP A 22 -2.31 -7.37 -11.60
N SER A 23 -1.96 -7.79 -12.82
CA SER A 23 -0.69 -8.46 -13.06
C SER A 23 0.45 -7.44 -13.08
N LYS A 24 1.68 -7.89 -12.81
CA LYS A 24 2.88 -7.04 -12.95
C LYS A 24 3.02 -6.46 -14.37
N THR A 25 2.60 -7.21 -15.39
CA THR A 25 2.55 -6.75 -16.79
C THR A 25 1.57 -5.61 -16.96
N GLU A 26 0.38 -5.71 -16.35
CA GLU A 26 -0.65 -4.69 -16.42
C GLU A 26 -0.21 -3.40 -15.73
N VAL A 27 0.43 -3.50 -14.55
CA VAL A 27 0.98 -2.33 -13.86
C VAL A 27 2.10 -1.68 -14.68
N ALA A 28 3.03 -2.47 -15.21
CA ALA A 28 4.09 -1.95 -16.08
C ALA A 28 3.52 -1.18 -17.27
N ARG A 29 2.47 -1.70 -17.92
CA ARG A 29 1.77 -1.03 -19.02
C ARG A 29 1.13 0.28 -18.59
N LYS A 30 0.46 0.32 -17.43
CA LYS A 30 -0.17 1.53 -16.89
C LYS A 30 0.85 2.62 -16.52
N LEU A 31 2.05 2.23 -16.08
CA LEU A 31 3.17 3.12 -15.77
C LEU A 31 4.01 3.50 -17.00
N GLY A 32 3.60 3.10 -18.22
CA GLY A 32 4.36 3.38 -19.44
C GLY A 32 5.72 2.69 -19.48
N LEU A 33 5.91 1.60 -18.74
CA LEU A 33 7.15 0.84 -18.71
C LEU A 33 7.24 -0.11 -19.91
N SER A 34 8.41 -0.15 -20.53
CA SER A 34 8.69 -1.02 -21.68
C SER A 34 8.78 -2.51 -21.33
N SER A 35 8.91 -2.85 -20.04
CA SER A 35 9.07 -4.23 -19.58
C SER A 35 8.38 -4.46 -18.23
N MET A 36 7.69 -5.59 -18.13
CA MET A 36 7.14 -6.12 -16.88
C MET A 36 8.24 -6.35 -15.84
N GLN A 37 9.43 -6.79 -16.24
CA GLN A 37 10.56 -7.00 -15.33
C GLN A 37 10.98 -5.72 -14.60
N ARG A 38 10.86 -4.55 -15.23
CA ARG A 38 11.21 -3.28 -14.58
C ARG A 38 10.33 -3.03 -13.35
N TYR A 39 9.03 -3.28 -13.46
CA TYR A 39 8.11 -3.18 -12.34
C TYR A 39 8.31 -4.32 -11.33
N ALA A 40 8.53 -5.56 -11.82
CA ALA A 40 8.77 -6.70 -10.95
C ALA A 40 10.00 -6.48 -10.04
N ASN A 41 11.05 -5.85 -10.55
CA ASN A 41 12.25 -5.53 -9.78
C ASN A 41 11.97 -4.57 -8.61
N TYR A 42 10.95 -3.70 -8.71
CA TYR A 42 10.50 -2.87 -7.58
C TYR A 42 9.86 -3.74 -6.49
N GLU A 43 9.00 -4.68 -6.87
CA GLU A 43 8.39 -5.64 -5.93
C GLU A 43 9.36 -6.70 -5.41
N TYR A 44 10.52 -6.87 -6.03
CA TYR A 44 11.59 -7.74 -5.53
C TYR A 44 12.63 -6.99 -4.69
N GLY A 45 12.58 -5.66 -4.65
CA GLY A 45 13.58 -4.84 -3.98
C GLY A 45 14.96 -4.85 -4.67
N THR A 46 15.04 -5.37 -5.90
CA THR A 46 16.31 -5.42 -6.64
C THR A 46 16.64 -4.09 -7.30
N ASN A 47 15.64 -3.25 -7.55
CA ASN A 47 15.79 -1.86 -7.96
C ASN A 47 14.79 -1.00 -7.20
N GLU A 48 15.13 0.28 -7.02
CA GLU A 48 14.22 1.29 -6.48
C GLU A 48 13.68 2.18 -7.62
N PRO A 49 12.41 2.63 -7.55
CA PRO A 49 11.90 3.64 -8.46
C PRO A 49 12.55 5.00 -8.17
N ASP A 50 12.88 5.74 -9.22
CA ASP A 50 13.27 7.14 -9.06
C ASP A 50 12.09 8.01 -8.58
N SER A 51 12.36 9.27 -8.21
CA SER A 51 11.32 10.17 -7.69
C SER A 51 10.14 10.39 -8.65
N ASN A 52 10.37 10.36 -9.97
CA ASN A 52 9.32 10.54 -10.95
C ASN A 52 8.45 9.27 -11.01
N MET A 53 9.07 8.10 -11.11
CA MET A 53 8.39 6.81 -11.08
C MET A 53 7.62 6.60 -9.77
N LEU A 54 8.18 7.00 -8.63
CA LEU A 54 7.51 6.92 -7.33
C LEU A 54 6.21 7.74 -7.32
N LYS A 55 6.22 8.95 -7.90
CA LYS A 55 5.01 9.78 -8.05
C LYS A 55 4.00 9.12 -8.97
N GLN A 56 4.43 8.57 -10.11
CA GLN A 56 3.53 7.86 -11.03
C GLN A 56 2.88 6.64 -10.38
N ILE A 57 3.63 5.88 -9.57
CA ILE A 57 3.10 4.76 -8.80
C ILE A 57 2.07 5.26 -7.77
N ALA A 58 2.36 6.35 -7.06
CA ALA A 58 1.46 6.94 -6.10
C ALA A 58 0.14 7.40 -6.77
N ASP A 59 0.24 8.08 -7.91
CA ASP A 59 -0.92 8.52 -8.69
C ASP A 59 -1.71 7.34 -9.28
N LEU A 60 -1.02 6.30 -9.75
CA LEU A 60 -1.66 5.09 -10.30
C LEU A 60 -2.55 4.39 -9.27
N TYR A 61 -2.09 4.32 -8.01
CA TYR A 61 -2.81 3.65 -6.94
C TYR A 61 -3.67 4.60 -6.09
N ASP A 62 -3.69 5.90 -6.43
CA ASP A 62 -4.32 6.97 -5.67
C ASP A 62 -3.90 6.99 -4.19
N VAL A 63 -2.60 6.94 -3.96
CA VAL A 63 -1.96 7.04 -2.64
C VAL A 63 -0.96 8.20 -2.61
N THR A 64 -0.44 8.52 -1.43
CA THR A 64 0.67 9.50 -1.32
C THR A 64 2.01 8.79 -1.46
N THR A 65 3.05 9.52 -1.85
CA THR A 65 4.42 8.99 -1.80
C THR A 65 4.84 8.67 -0.36
N ASP A 66 4.34 9.42 0.62
CA ASP A 66 4.56 9.16 2.04
C ASP A 66 3.91 7.84 2.47
N TYR A 67 2.75 7.51 1.91
CA TYR A 67 2.15 6.19 2.06
C TYR A 67 3.04 5.10 1.47
N LEU A 68 3.56 5.25 0.25
CA LEU A 68 4.44 4.23 -0.31
C LEU A 68 5.70 4.04 0.56
N LEU A 69 6.30 5.13 1.01
CA LEU A 69 7.55 5.15 1.78
C LEU A 69 7.37 4.81 3.28
N GLY A 70 6.14 4.57 3.75
CA GLY A 70 5.88 4.22 5.15
C GLY A 70 5.99 5.37 6.14
N LYS A 71 5.88 6.62 5.67
CA LYS A 71 5.84 7.84 6.50
C LYS A 71 4.42 8.20 6.96
N ASP A 72 3.42 7.76 6.21
CA ASP A 72 1.99 7.81 6.54
C ASP A 72 1.37 6.45 6.19
N ASP A 73 0.34 6.03 6.91
CA ASP A 73 -0.37 4.78 6.67
C ASP A 73 -1.76 4.99 6.08
N SER A 74 -2.17 6.25 5.93
CA SER A 74 -3.42 6.63 5.30
C SER A 74 -3.22 6.82 3.79
N PRO A 75 -4.00 6.15 2.93
CA PRO A 75 -4.14 6.54 1.54
C PRO A 75 -4.57 8.00 1.36
N LYS A 76 -4.26 8.57 0.19
CA LYS A 76 -4.45 10.01 -0.11
C LYS A 76 -5.90 10.48 0.03
N TRP A 77 -6.85 9.60 -0.26
CA TRP A 77 -8.28 9.90 -0.32
C TRP A 77 -9.04 9.58 0.98
N VAL A 78 -8.37 9.09 2.03
CA VAL A 78 -9.04 8.83 3.31
C VAL A 78 -9.54 10.14 3.90
N THR A 79 -10.86 10.27 4.01
CA THR A 79 -11.54 11.41 4.65
C THR A 79 -11.38 11.34 6.17
N ASN A 80 -11.63 12.45 6.87
CA ASN A 80 -11.60 12.47 8.33
C ASN A 80 -12.58 11.45 8.93
N ASP A 81 -13.78 11.33 8.37
CA ASP A 81 -14.80 10.36 8.83
C ASP A 81 -14.31 8.90 8.74
N LEU A 82 -13.63 8.53 7.66
CA LEU A 82 -13.09 7.18 7.51
C LEU A 82 -11.89 6.96 8.45
N ARG A 83 -11.04 7.98 8.66
CA ARG A 83 -9.97 7.92 9.68
C ARG A 83 -10.55 7.69 11.06
N GLU A 84 -11.53 8.49 11.47
CA GLU A 84 -12.20 8.36 12.77
C GLU A 84 -12.83 6.98 12.94
N PHE A 85 -13.49 6.47 11.90
CA PHE A 85 -14.03 5.12 11.89
C PHE A 85 -12.93 4.06 12.08
N LEU A 86 -11.83 4.15 11.35
CA LEU A 86 -10.73 3.18 11.46
C LEU A 86 -10.04 3.25 12.82
N ASP A 87 -9.80 4.44 13.35
CA ASP A 87 -9.16 4.67 14.64
C ASP A 87 -10.04 4.18 15.80
N ALA A 88 -11.35 4.47 15.75
CA ALA A 88 -12.30 4.03 16.79
C ALA A 88 -12.44 2.50 16.85
N ASN A 89 -12.16 1.80 15.76
CA ASN A 89 -12.29 0.34 15.69
C ASN A 89 -10.96 -0.41 15.82
N ALA A 90 -9.81 0.23 15.62
CA ALA A 90 -8.52 -0.46 15.54
C ALA A 90 -8.15 -1.28 16.78
N ASP A 91 -8.46 -0.77 17.98
CA ASP A 91 -8.16 -1.44 19.24
C ASP A 91 -9.14 -2.59 19.57
N SER A 92 -10.28 -2.63 18.88
CA SER A 92 -11.31 -3.65 19.08
C SER A 92 -11.12 -4.89 18.18
N MET A 93 -10.18 -4.83 17.23
CA MET A 93 -9.96 -5.91 16.28
C MET A 93 -9.09 -7.00 16.90
N THR A 94 -9.60 -8.23 16.87
CA THR A 94 -8.88 -9.43 17.31
C THR A 94 -8.88 -10.48 16.20
N TYR A 95 -7.80 -11.24 16.11
CA TYR A 95 -7.71 -12.42 15.24
C TYR A 95 -7.39 -13.63 16.13
N GLU A 96 -8.20 -14.69 16.01
CA GLU A 96 -8.12 -15.88 16.87
C GLU A 96 -8.14 -15.55 18.38
N GLY A 97 -8.91 -14.53 18.78
CA GLY A 97 -9.04 -14.11 20.18
C GLY A 97 -7.80 -13.40 20.75
N LYS A 98 -6.79 -13.11 19.92
CA LYS A 98 -5.63 -12.30 20.29
C LYS A 98 -5.77 -10.89 19.73
N ALA A 99 -5.31 -9.91 20.50
CA ALA A 99 -5.15 -8.55 20.01
C ALA A 99 -4.16 -8.54 18.85
N LEU A 100 -4.50 -7.79 17.80
CA LEU A 100 -3.60 -7.58 16.68
C LEU A 100 -2.38 -6.77 17.12
N THR A 101 -1.21 -7.11 16.57
CA THR A 101 -0.01 -6.28 16.71
C THR A 101 -0.21 -4.94 16.01
N SER A 102 0.59 -3.93 16.36
CA SER A 102 0.53 -2.60 15.72
C SER A 102 0.72 -2.66 14.20
N GLU A 103 1.53 -3.61 13.71
CA GLU A 103 1.73 -3.81 12.27
C GLU A 103 0.49 -4.46 11.62
N GLU A 104 -0.12 -5.47 12.24
CA GLU A 104 -1.35 -6.08 11.74
C GLU A 104 -2.53 -5.10 11.76
N GLN A 105 -2.69 -4.32 12.84
CA GLN A 105 -3.70 -3.26 12.94
C GLN A 105 -3.57 -2.27 11.77
N LYS A 106 -2.33 -1.87 11.48
CA LYS A 106 -2.01 -0.97 10.36
C LYS A 106 -2.35 -1.58 9.01
N GLN A 107 -2.01 -2.86 8.78
CA GLN A 107 -2.39 -3.57 7.55
C GLN A 107 -3.91 -3.71 7.40
N VAL A 108 -4.62 -4.01 8.48
CA VAL A 108 -6.08 -4.09 8.49
C VAL A 108 -6.71 -2.73 8.20
N ARG A 109 -6.21 -1.65 8.81
CA ARG A 109 -6.68 -0.28 8.50
C ARG A 109 -6.55 0.06 7.02
N VAL A 110 -5.40 -0.26 6.43
CA VAL A 110 -5.13 -0.08 5.00
C VAL A 110 -6.12 -0.88 4.15
N ALA A 111 -6.30 -2.17 4.46
CA ALA A 111 -7.20 -3.04 3.71
C ALA A 111 -8.65 -2.56 3.81
N MET A 112 -9.10 -2.20 5.01
CA MET A 112 -10.44 -1.64 5.24
C MET A 112 -10.65 -0.36 4.47
N ALA A 113 -9.68 0.56 4.49
CA ALA A 113 -9.74 1.76 3.68
C ALA A 113 -10.00 1.37 2.21
N ILE A 114 -9.17 0.51 1.62
CA ILE A 114 -9.31 0.09 0.23
C ILE A 114 -10.69 -0.53 -0.05
N ILE A 115 -11.23 -1.34 0.85
CA ILE A 115 -12.58 -1.91 0.71
C ILE A 115 -13.66 -0.82 0.68
N PHE A 116 -13.56 0.18 1.56
CA PHE A 116 -14.54 1.27 1.60
C PHE A 116 -14.42 2.25 0.43
N TRP A 117 -13.28 2.28 -0.26
CA TRP A 117 -13.12 3.02 -1.52
C TRP A 117 -14.04 2.48 -2.62
N GLU A 118 -14.17 1.16 -2.77
CA GLU A 118 -15.00 0.54 -3.81
C GLU A 118 -16.51 0.76 -3.62
N ARG A 119 -16.93 1.23 -2.43
CA ARG A 119 -18.32 1.55 -2.13
C ARG A 119 -18.76 2.94 -2.56
N ARG A 120 -17.84 3.75 -3.09
CA ARG A 120 -18.10 5.12 -3.52
C ARG A 120 -18.46 5.22 -4.99
#